data_AF-A0A8T0PVA0-F1
#
_entry.id   AF-A0A8T0PVA0-F1
#
_cell.length_a   1.000
_cell.length_b   1.000
_cell.length_c   1.000
_cell.angle_alpha   90.00
_cell.angle_beta   90.00
_cell.angle_gamma   90.00
#
_symmetry.space_group_name_H-M   'P 1'
#
loop_
_entity.id
_entity.type
_entity.pdbx_description
1 polymer ?
#
loop_
_entity_poly.entity_id
_entity_poly.type
_entity_poly.pdbx_seq_one_letter_code
_entity_poly.pdbx_strand_id
1 'polypeptide(L)'
;MHPPLGSRSSPWSCPGMARSLKRMHLSSVRINTEEIGSFLPNSLALEHLELWHCHEIASLKLPCTLQRLSFLRVGRCDTLEMIQSDAPCLSTFHYEGPILPLSFGDSLQLKDIKISVYPWFNLFDHARTVLPTVAPNLETLFLTSAYEVGTFSSSSRVPGKFLHLKYLELAVVGPKTQMDLHYESMNTCLWFLFSILLQHWKLSYCT
;
A
#
# COMPACT_ATOMS: atom_id res chain seq x y z
N MET A 1 20.00 39.34 -15.19
CA MET A 1 19.64 38.24 -16.10
C MET A 1 20.18 36.95 -15.51
N HIS A 2 19.32 36.16 -14.89
CA HIS A 2 19.67 34.81 -14.42
C HIS A 2 19.77 33.88 -15.64
N PRO A 3 20.73 32.93 -15.68
CA PRO A 3 20.77 31.93 -16.74
C PRO A 3 19.59 30.96 -16.56
N PRO A 4 19.06 30.36 -17.65
CA PRO A 4 18.00 29.37 -17.56
C PRO A 4 18.54 28.11 -16.88
N LEU A 5 17.73 27.52 -15.99
CA LEU A 5 18.01 26.20 -15.42
C LEU A 5 18.11 25.19 -16.58
N GLY A 6 19.26 24.51 -16.66
CA GLY A 6 19.48 23.46 -17.63
C GLY A 6 18.39 22.41 -17.54
N SER A 7 17.74 22.13 -18.67
CA SER A 7 16.82 21.02 -18.84
C SER A 7 17.58 19.73 -18.53
N ARG A 8 17.32 19.13 -17.36
CA ARG A 8 17.74 17.76 -17.06
C ARG A 8 17.08 16.87 -18.12
N SER A 9 17.87 16.27 -19.01
CA SER A 9 17.37 15.21 -19.88
C SER A 9 16.78 14.12 -19.00
N SER A 10 15.53 13.72 -19.25
CA SER A 10 14.91 12.67 -18.45
C SER A 10 15.75 11.40 -18.54
N PRO A 11 15.97 10.65 -17.45
CA PRO A 11 16.72 9.40 -17.47
C PRO A 11 16.15 8.36 -18.45
N TRP A 12 14.91 8.59 -18.88
CA TRP A 12 14.06 7.71 -19.67
C TRP A 12 14.04 8.03 -21.17
N SER A 13 14.94 8.90 -21.64
CA SER A 13 14.98 9.43 -23.02
C SER A 13 15.23 8.40 -24.13
N CYS A 14 15.31 7.09 -23.81
CA CYS A 14 15.42 6.00 -24.77
C CYS A 14 14.09 5.23 -24.87
N PRO A 15 13.23 5.49 -25.88
CA PRO A 15 11.89 4.90 -26.00
C PRO A 15 11.88 3.36 -26.08
N GLY A 16 12.99 2.76 -26.53
CA GLY A 16 13.15 1.30 -26.62
C GLY A 16 13.34 0.62 -25.27
N MET A 17 13.97 1.28 -24.30
CA MET A 17 14.31 0.69 -23.00
C MET A 17 13.08 0.44 -22.12
N ALA A 18 12.13 1.37 -22.11
CA ALA A 18 10.90 1.25 -21.34
C ALA A 18 10.02 0.08 -21.82
N ARG A 19 10.03 -0.22 -23.13
CA ARG A 19 9.15 -1.22 -23.73
C ARG A 19 9.52 -2.67 -23.40
N SER A 20 10.76 -2.95 -23.02
CA SER A 20 11.22 -4.28 -22.61
C SER A 20 11.38 -4.46 -21.10
N LEU A 21 11.31 -3.37 -20.33
CA LEU A 21 11.57 -3.41 -18.90
C LEU A 21 10.45 -4.17 -18.18
N LYS A 22 10.79 -5.31 -17.57
CA LYS A 22 9.85 -6.13 -16.80
C LYS A 22 9.85 -5.83 -15.31
N ARG A 23 11.00 -5.44 -14.76
CA ARG A 23 11.16 -5.16 -13.34
C ARG A 23 11.89 -3.85 -13.17
N MET A 24 11.38 -3.01 -12.30
CA MET A 24 11.97 -1.74 -11.94
C MET A 24 12.06 -1.65 -10.43
N HIS A 25 13.27 -1.45 -9.92
CA HIS A 25 13.52 -1.21 -8.52
C HIS A 25 14.31 0.09 -8.39
N LEU A 26 13.72 1.08 -7.74
CA LEU A 26 14.36 2.36 -7.45
C LEU A 26 14.52 2.51 -5.95
N SER A 27 15.75 2.71 -5.48
CA SER A 27 16.04 2.91 -4.07
C SER A 27 16.94 4.13 -3.86
N SER A 28 16.51 5.05 -2.98
CA SER A 28 17.27 6.27 -2.61
C SER A 28 17.65 7.15 -3.81
N VAL A 29 16.82 7.14 -4.87
CA VAL A 29 17.03 7.96 -6.07
C VAL A 29 16.18 9.22 -6.04
N ARG A 30 16.70 10.30 -6.63
CA ARG A 30 15.98 11.55 -6.82
C ARG A 30 15.16 11.50 -8.10
N ILE A 31 13.96 10.91 -7.99
CA ILE A 31 12.94 10.88 -9.03
C ILE A 31 11.68 11.57 -8.52
N ASN A 32 11.12 12.48 -9.31
CA ASN A 32 9.90 13.19 -8.93
C ASN A 32 8.64 12.59 -9.57
N THR A 33 7.47 13.11 -9.18
CA THR A 33 6.15 12.71 -9.70
C THR A 33 6.04 12.78 -11.24
N GLU A 34 6.60 13.82 -11.88
CA GLU A 34 6.50 14.02 -13.33
C GLU A 34 7.39 13.03 -14.09
N GLU A 35 8.59 12.78 -13.57
CA GLU A 35 9.55 11.84 -14.16
C GLU A 35 9.02 10.40 -14.12
N ILE A 36 8.45 9.96 -12.99
CA ILE A 36 7.83 8.62 -12.92
C ILE A 36 6.53 8.55 -13.73
N GLY A 37 5.71 9.60 -13.70
CA GLY A 37 4.44 9.68 -14.42
C GLY A 37 4.60 9.68 -15.95
N SER A 38 5.72 10.21 -16.47
CA SER A 38 6.04 10.13 -17.90
C SER A 38 6.64 8.78 -18.31
N PHE A 39 7.29 8.08 -17.38
CA PHE A 39 7.92 6.78 -17.63
C PHE A 39 6.91 5.62 -17.66
N LEU A 40 6.00 5.57 -16.68
CA LEU A 40 5.09 4.42 -16.49
C LEU A 40 4.19 4.12 -17.71
N PRO A 41 3.57 5.09 -18.40
CA PRO A 41 2.70 4.81 -19.55
C PRO A 41 3.41 4.09 -20.70
N ASN A 42 4.73 4.27 -20.82
CA ASN A 42 5.55 3.69 -21.89
C ASN A 42 6.09 2.29 -21.55
N SER A 43 5.92 1.85 -20.31
CA SER A 43 6.52 0.63 -19.77
C SER A 43 5.60 -0.59 -19.88
N LEU A 44 5.18 -0.91 -21.09
CA LEU A 44 4.13 -1.90 -21.37
C LEU A 44 4.49 -3.34 -20.96
N ALA A 45 5.78 -3.65 -20.81
CA ALA A 45 6.25 -4.96 -20.36
C ALA A 45 6.42 -5.06 -18.84
N LEU A 46 6.18 -3.97 -18.09
CA LEU A 46 6.45 -3.91 -16.66
C LEU A 46 5.52 -4.85 -15.89
N GLU A 47 6.13 -5.79 -15.18
CA GLU A 47 5.47 -6.81 -14.36
C GLU A 47 5.63 -6.50 -12.85
N HIS A 48 6.70 -5.80 -12.47
CA HIS A 48 7.10 -5.57 -11.08
C HIS A 48 7.69 -4.16 -10.89
N LEU A 49 7.14 -3.39 -9.96
CA LEU A 49 7.61 -2.05 -9.61
C LEU A 49 7.88 -1.95 -8.10
N GLU A 50 9.11 -1.58 -7.74
CA GLU A 50 9.48 -1.24 -6.38
C GLU A 50 10.06 0.17 -6.28
N LEU A 51 9.57 0.94 -5.31
CA LEU A 51 10.05 2.27 -4.97
C LEU A 51 10.40 2.31 -3.49
N TRP A 52 11.64 2.68 -3.16
CA TRP A 52 12.14 2.71 -1.80
C TRP A 52 12.93 3.99 -1.53
N HIS A 53 12.67 4.71 -0.43
CA HIS A 53 13.39 5.96 -0.12
C HIS A 53 13.37 7.01 -1.27
N CYS A 54 12.27 7.08 -2.02
CA CYS A 54 12.08 8.05 -3.11
C CYS A 54 11.28 9.27 -2.62
N HIS A 55 11.97 10.22 -2.00
CA HIS A 55 11.36 11.36 -1.28
C HIS A 55 10.98 12.56 -2.18
N GLU A 56 11.05 12.43 -3.50
CA GLU A 56 10.60 13.50 -4.42
C GLU A 56 9.28 13.12 -5.13
N ILE A 57 8.76 11.91 -4.86
CA ILE A 57 7.47 11.46 -5.38
C ILE A 57 6.38 11.90 -4.39
N ALA A 58 5.52 12.81 -4.81
CA ALA A 58 4.36 13.25 -4.04
C ALA A 58 3.09 12.43 -4.36
N SER A 59 2.95 11.95 -5.59
CA SER A 59 1.79 11.17 -6.04
C SER A 59 2.24 10.04 -6.96
N LEU A 60 1.77 8.82 -6.69
CA LEU A 60 2.00 7.68 -7.57
C LEU A 60 0.68 7.30 -8.25
N LYS A 61 0.64 7.42 -9.58
CA LYS A 61 -0.51 7.03 -10.41
C LYS A 61 -0.07 5.99 -11.42
N LEU A 62 -0.56 4.75 -11.27
CA LEU A 62 -0.29 3.68 -12.20
C LEU A 62 -1.37 3.67 -13.30
N PRO A 63 -1.01 3.89 -14.57
CA PRO A 63 -1.99 3.96 -15.65
C PRO A 63 -2.50 2.57 -16.04
N CYS A 64 -3.68 2.53 -16.66
CA CYS A 64 -4.29 1.30 -17.19
C CYS A 64 -3.51 0.65 -18.33
N THR A 65 -2.50 1.34 -18.91
CA THR A 65 -1.62 0.75 -19.92
C THR A 65 -0.64 -0.28 -19.35
N LEU A 66 -0.46 -0.33 -18.02
CA LEU A 66 0.35 -1.33 -17.32
C LEU A 66 -0.37 -2.67 -17.19
N GLN A 67 -0.71 -3.27 -18.33
CA GLN A 67 -1.48 -4.52 -18.46
C GLN A 67 -0.78 -5.77 -17.90
N ARG A 68 0.51 -5.66 -17.54
CA ARG A 68 1.30 -6.79 -17.02
C ARG A 68 1.74 -6.60 -15.58
N LEU A 69 1.55 -5.41 -15.02
CA LEU A 69 2.02 -5.10 -13.68
C LEU A 69 1.19 -5.91 -12.68
N SER A 70 1.83 -6.87 -12.02
CA SER A 70 1.20 -7.74 -11.04
C SER A 70 1.66 -7.44 -9.62
N PHE A 71 2.83 -6.79 -9.48
CA PHE A 71 3.43 -6.50 -8.18
C PHE A 71 3.83 -5.02 -8.06
N LEU A 72 3.34 -4.38 -7.00
CA LEU A 72 3.76 -3.04 -6.58
C LEU A 72 4.25 -3.08 -5.14
N ARG A 73 5.46 -2.55 -4.91
CA ARG A 73 5.97 -2.26 -3.56
C ARG A 73 6.42 -0.82 -3.46
N VAL A 74 5.96 -0.12 -2.43
CA VAL A 74 6.36 1.25 -2.16
C VAL A 74 6.71 1.37 -0.68
N GLY A 75 7.86 1.93 -0.35
CA GLY A 75 8.11 2.19 1.06
C GLY A 75 9.16 3.24 1.38
N ARG A 76 9.01 3.82 2.56
CA ARG A 76 9.86 4.90 3.06
C ARG A 76 9.95 6.09 2.10
N CYS A 77 8.89 6.34 1.33
CA CYS A 77 8.74 7.50 0.46
C CYS A 77 7.96 8.57 1.23
N ASP A 78 8.63 9.29 2.12
CA ASP A 78 7.97 10.10 3.17
C ASP A 78 7.13 11.29 2.65
N THR A 79 7.35 11.72 1.41
CA THR A 79 6.57 12.78 0.76
C THR A 79 5.35 12.28 0.00
N LEU A 80 5.16 10.96 -0.08
CA LEU A 80 4.09 10.36 -0.87
C LEU A 80 2.75 10.57 -0.17
N GLU A 81 1.85 11.29 -0.83
CA GLU A 81 0.55 11.66 -0.28
C GLU A 81 -0.59 10.78 -0.79
N MET A 82 -0.39 10.06 -1.90
CA MET A 82 -1.42 9.17 -2.45
C MET A 82 -0.84 8.08 -3.38
N ILE A 83 -1.55 6.95 -3.44
CA ILE A 83 -1.32 5.91 -4.44
C ILE A 83 -2.65 5.61 -5.13
N GLN A 84 -2.66 5.77 -6.45
CA GLN A 84 -3.75 5.36 -7.32
C GLN A 84 -3.24 4.37 -8.35
N SER A 85 -4.00 3.31 -8.61
CA SER A 85 -3.68 2.34 -9.65
C SER A 85 -4.90 1.97 -10.46
N ASP A 86 -4.80 2.20 -11.77
CA ASP A 86 -5.73 1.72 -12.77
C ASP A 86 -5.16 0.51 -13.53
N ALA A 87 -4.03 -0.06 -13.07
CA ALA A 87 -3.40 -1.23 -13.66
C ALA A 87 -4.28 -2.49 -13.44
N PRO A 88 -4.77 -3.14 -14.52
CA PRO A 88 -5.84 -4.14 -14.41
C PRO A 88 -5.39 -5.50 -13.87
N CYS A 89 -4.09 -5.77 -13.88
CA CYS A 89 -3.53 -7.07 -13.46
C CYS A 89 -2.79 -7.01 -12.12
N LEU A 90 -2.88 -5.88 -11.39
CA LEU A 90 -2.21 -5.72 -10.11
C LEU A 90 -2.81 -6.70 -9.10
N SER A 91 -2.02 -7.70 -8.69
CA SER A 91 -2.45 -8.75 -7.76
C SER A 91 -1.86 -8.60 -6.37
N THR A 92 -0.71 -7.94 -6.25
CA THR A 92 0.05 -7.81 -5.01
C THR A 92 0.45 -6.36 -4.78
N PHE A 93 0.13 -5.84 -3.60
CA PHE A 93 0.46 -4.47 -3.20
C PHE A 93 1.05 -4.43 -1.79
N HIS A 94 2.31 -4.01 -1.70
CA HIS A 94 3.04 -3.88 -0.44
C HIS A 94 3.40 -2.42 -0.18
N TYR A 95 3.08 -1.92 1.00
CA TYR A 95 3.31 -0.53 1.37
C TYR A 95 3.94 -0.38 2.75
N GLU A 96 4.95 0.48 2.86
CA GLU A 96 5.57 0.84 4.14
C GLU A 96 5.73 2.37 4.26
N GLY A 97 4.95 3.04 5.12
CA GLY A 97 5.00 4.50 5.25
C GLY A 97 3.81 5.09 6.02
N PRO A 98 3.61 6.41 5.99
CA PRO A 98 2.47 7.05 6.65
C PRO A 98 1.12 6.60 6.07
N ILE A 99 0.02 6.75 6.82
CA ILE A 99 -1.33 6.50 6.28
C ILE A 99 -1.59 7.48 5.14
N LEU A 100 -2.02 6.97 3.99
CA LEU A 100 -2.39 7.76 2.82
C LEU A 100 -3.62 7.16 2.10
N PRO A 101 -4.34 7.96 1.29
CA PRO A 101 -5.42 7.47 0.44
C PRO A 101 -4.94 6.48 -0.61
N LEU A 102 -5.66 5.37 -0.72
CA LEU A 102 -5.45 4.32 -1.71
C LEU A 102 -6.66 4.24 -2.66
N SER A 103 -6.40 4.08 -3.95
CA SER A 103 -7.43 3.80 -4.95
C SER A 103 -6.89 2.76 -5.94
N PHE A 104 -7.60 1.66 -6.13
CA PHE A 104 -7.19 0.57 -7.03
C PHE A 104 -8.17 0.38 -8.20
N GLY A 105 -8.99 1.40 -8.49
CA GLY A 105 -10.05 1.33 -9.51
C GLY A 105 -10.96 0.10 -9.31
N ASP A 106 -11.48 -0.43 -10.41
CA ASP A 106 -12.23 -1.70 -10.42
C ASP A 106 -11.31 -2.93 -10.52
N SER A 107 -10.06 -2.85 -10.02
CA SER A 107 -9.11 -3.96 -10.12
C SER A 107 -9.53 -5.14 -9.24
N LEU A 108 -10.33 -6.04 -9.82
CA LEU A 108 -10.82 -7.26 -9.18
C LEU A 108 -9.70 -8.28 -8.86
N GLN A 109 -8.48 -8.05 -9.35
CA GLN A 109 -7.36 -8.99 -9.27
C GLN A 109 -6.50 -8.82 -8.03
N LEU A 110 -6.67 -7.74 -7.27
CA LEU A 110 -5.88 -7.49 -6.06
C LEU A 110 -6.21 -8.52 -4.99
N LYS A 111 -5.24 -9.37 -4.67
CA LYS A 111 -5.39 -10.56 -3.80
C LYS A 111 -4.57 -10.48 -2.53
N ASP A 112 -3.40 -9.85 -2.61
CA ASP A 112 -2.42 -9.78 -1.52
C ASP A 112 -2.10 -8.32 -1.19
N ILE A 113 -2.40 -7.92 0.05
CA ILE A 113 -2.02 -6.61 0.58
C ILE A 113 -1.18 -6.78 1.84
N LYS A 114 -0.06 -6.06 1.86
CA LYS A 114 0.80 -5.88 3.03
C LYS A 114 0.97 -4.40 3.31
N ILE A 115 0.55 -3.93 4.49
CA ILE A 115 0.73 -2.52 4.88
C ILE A 115 1.44 -2.45 6.23
N SER A 116 2.52 -1.66 6.30
CA SER A 116 3.27 -1.38 7.52
C SER A 116 3.35 0.13 7.73
N VAL A 117 2.66 0.67 8.73
CA VAL A 117 2.58 2.12 8.90
C VAL A 117 3.67 2.68 9.82
N TYR A 118 4.30 3.79 9.40
CA TYR A 118 5.27 4.55 10.19
C TYR A 118 5.15 6.07 9.94
N PRO A 119 5.32 6.94 10.96
CA PRO A 119 5.30 6.67 12.40
C PRO A 119 3.87 6.87 12.99
N TRP A 120 3.24 5.78 13.43
CA TRP A 120 2.11 5.64 14.40
C TRP A 120 0.81 6.46 14.06
N PHE A 121 -0.45 6.03 14.13
CA PHE A 121 -1.30 5.22 15.02
C PHE A 121 -2.57 4.84 14.19
N ASN A 122 -3.43 3.92 14.65
CA ASN A 122 -4.79 3.67 14.12
C ASN A 122 -4.91 3.10 12.69
N LEU A 123 -3.91 2.33 12.24
CA LEU A 123 -3.98 1.67 10.92
C LEU A 123 -5.18 0.71 10.85
N PHE A 124 -5.51 0.00 11.92
CA PHE A 124 -6.55 -1.03 11.85
C PHE A 124 -7.94 -0.45 11.59
N ASP A 125 -8.30 0.69 12.20
CA ASP A 125 -9.60 1.33 11.96
C ASP A 125 -9.68 1.96 10.56
N HIS A 126 -8.57 2.57 10.10
CA HIS A 126 -8.47 3.06 8.72
C HIS A 126 -8.60 1.91 7.71
N ALA A 127 -7.82 0.85 7.89
CA ALA A 127 -7.84 -0.32 7.02
C ALA A 127 -9.22 -1.00 6.99
N ARG A 128 -9.90 -1.08 8.14
CA ARG A 128 -11.25 -1.60 8.26
C ARG A 128 -12.27 -0.85 7.41
N THR A 129 -12.14 0.46 7.27
CA THR A 129 -13.11 1.29 6.54
C THR A 129 -12.76 1.44 5.06
N VAL A 130 -11.48 1.42 4.72
CA VAL A 130 -10.99 1.67 3.36
C VAL A 130 -10.73 0.38 2.57
N LEU A 131 -10.08 -0.62 3.15
CA LEU A 131 -9.64 -1.79 2.38
C LEU A 131 -10.79 -2.62 1.79
N PRO A 132 -11.92 -2.87 2.48
CA PRO A 132 -13.04 -3.58 1.87
C PRO A 132 -13.68 -2.86 0.68
N THR A 133 -13.56 -1.53 0.59
CA THR A 133 -14.13 -0.75 -0.52
C THR A 133 -13.18 -0.69 -1.72
N VAL A 134 -11.87 -0.60 -1.47
CA VAL A 134 -10.86 -0.52 -2.54
C VAL A 134 -10.38 -1.89 -3.03
N ALA A 135 -10.52 -2.94 -2.22
CA ALA A 135 -10.03 -4.28 -2.50
C ALA A 135 -10.97 -5.35 -1.89
N PRO A 136 -12.20 -5.50 -2.38
CA PRO A 136 -13.17 -6.44 -1.82
C PRO A 136 -12.78 -7.92 -1.98
N ASN A 137 -11.93 -8.26 -2.97
CA ASN A 137 -11.56 -9.64 -3.33
C ASN A 137 -10.24 -10.13 -2.70
N LEU A 138 -9.70 -9.43 -1.70
CA LEU A 138 -8.47 -9.86 -1.05
C LEU A 138 -8.58 -11.28 -0.52
N GLU A 139 -7.50 -12.04 -0.71
CA GLU A 139 -7.32 -13.37 -0.14
C GLU A 139 -6.39 -13.33 1.07
N THR A 140 -5.39 -12.43 1.04
CA THR A 140 -4.37 -12.26 2.08
C THR A 140 -4.25 -10.79 2.48
N LEU A 141 -4.36 -10.53 3.79
CA LEU A 141 -4.18 -9.21 4.37
C LEU A 141 -3.21 -9.27 5.55
N PHE A 142 -2.10 -8.54 5.43
CA PHE A 142 -1.15 -8.35 6.51
C PHE A 142 -1.06 -6.86 6.86
N LEU A 143 -1.31 -6.52 8.13
CA LEU A 143 -1.22 -5.15 8.64
C LEU A 143 -0.25 -5.10 9.80
N THR A 144 0.69 -4.16 9.77
CA THR A 144 1.54 -3.83 10.92
C THR A 144 1.30 -2.40 11.34
N SER A 145 0.86 -2.24 12.58
CA SER A 145 0.69 -0.95 13.23
C SER A 145 1.55 -0.88 14.47
N ALA A 146 1.80 0.33 14.95
CA ALA A 146 2.53 0.54 16.18
C ALA A 146 1.86 1.61 17.02
N TYR A 147 1.91 1.40 18.34
CA TYR A 147 1.20 2.20 19.34
C TYR A 147 -0.29 2.39 19.01
N GLU A 148 -1.12 1.36 18.82
CA GLU A 148 -2.57 1.60 18.73
C GLU A 148 -3.07 2.17 20.08
N VAL A 149 -3.44 3.46 20.14
CA VAL A 149 -3.96 4.14 21.34
C VAL A 149 -5.37 4.59 21.04
N GLY A 150 -6.32 3.78 21.45
CA GLY A 150 -7.72 4.04 21.23
C GLY A 150 -8.47 2.72 21.30
N THR A 151 -9.53 2.72 22.10
CA THR A 151 -10.60 1.73 21.94
C THR A 151 -10.87 1.58 20.45
N PHE A 152 -11.07 0.36 19.96
CA PHE A 152 -11.69 0.12 18.66
C PHE A 152 -12.98 0.91 18.71
N SER A 153 -12.93 2.16 18.26
CA SER A 153 -14.06 3.02 18.42
C SER A 153 -15.10 2.31 17.59
N SER A 154 -16.22 2.03 18.22
CA SER A 154 -17.45 1.63 17.57
C SER A 154 -17.91 2.80 16.70
N SER A 155 -17.05 3.23 15.79
CA SER A 155 -17.31 4.15 14.70
C SER A 155 -18.47 3.51 13.98
N SER A 156 -19.60 4.21 14.07
CA SER A 156 -20.91 3.84 13.56
C SER A 156 -20.93 3.57 12.05
N ARG A 157 -19.78 3.67 11.36
CA ARG A 157 -19.59 3.17 10.00
C ARG A 157 -19.49 1.66 10.03
N VAL A 158 -20.57 1.05 9.53
CA VAL A 158 -20.61 -0.37 9.19
C VAL A 158 -19.38 -0.69 8.33
N PRO A 159 -18.46 -1.53 8.83
CA PRO A 159 -17.31 -1.94 8.04
C PRO A 159 -17.78 -2.65 6.77
N GLY A 160 -17.09 -2.39 5.65
CA GLY A 160 -17.26 -3.20 4.46
C GLY A 160 -16.78 -4.62 4.74
N LYS A 161 -17.24 -5.59 3.93
CA LYS A 161 -16.88 -6.99 4.06
C LYS A 161 -15.96 -7.40 2.93
N PHE A 162 -14.90 -8.14 3.27
CA PHE A 162 -14.12 -8.86 2.26
C PHE A 162 -14.91 -10.08 1.79
N LEU A 163 -14.90 -10.33 0.48
CA LEU A 163 -15.63 -11.42 -0.14
C LEU A 163 -14.86 -12.75 -0.07
N HIS A 164 -13.53 -12.68 -0.10
CA HIS A 164 -12.66 -13.84 -0.32
C HIS A 164 -11.47 -13.95 0.65
N LEU A 165 -11.48 -13.18 1.76
CA LEU A 165 -10.34 -13.14 2.67
C LEU A 165 -10.17 -14.49 3.38
N LYS A 166 -9.01 -15.11 3.17
CA LYS A 166 -8.64 -16.42 3.75
C LYS A 166 -7.62 -16.28 4.87
N TYR A 167 -6.68 -15.34 4.70
CA TYR A 167 -5.55 -15.13 5.59
C TYR A 167 -5.55 -13.70 6.10
N LEU A 168 -5.64 -13.55 7.42
CA LEU A 168 -5.49 -12.26 8.11
C LEU A 168 -4.36 -12.35 9.13
N GLU A 169 -3.36 -11.48 8.99
CA GLU A 169 -2.35 -11.27 10.02
C GLU A 169 -2.29 -9.80 10.42
N LEU A 170 -2.40 -9.57 11.72
CA LEU A 170 -2.29 -8.26 12.34
C LEU A 170 -1.08 -8.28 13.26
N ALA A 171 -0.19 -7.32 13.11
CA ALA A 171 1.00 -7.17 13.94
C ALA A 171 0.97 -5.82 14.65
N VAL A 172 1.16 -5.83 15.95
CA VAL A 172 1.31 -4.61 16.77
C VAL A 172 2.74 -4.52 17.27
N VAL A 173 3.41 -3.41 16.94
CA VAL A 173 4.77 -3.11 17.44
C VAL A 173 4.68 -2.09 18.57
N GLY A 174 5.31 -2.36 19.70
CA GLY A 174 5.32 -1.42 20.82
C GLY A 174 5.98 -1.96 22.09
N PRO A 175 6.19 -1.11 23.10
CA PRO A 175 6.73 -1.54 24.38
C PRO A 175 5.74 -2.46 25.13
N LYS A 176 6.26 -3.54 25.73
CA LYS A 176 5.46 -4.60 26.40
C LYS A 176 4.44 -4.09 27.41
N THR A 177 4.71 -2.98 28.10
CA THR A 177 3.87 -2.45 29.18
C THR A 177 2.53 -1.85 28.72
N GLN A 178 2.35 -1.55 27.43
CA GLN A 178 1.07 -1.08 26.87
C GLN A 178 0.22 -2.21 26.24
N MET A 179 0.75 -3.46 26.20
CA MET A 179 0.16 -4.57 25.46
C MET A 179 -1.00 -5.27 26.19
N ASP A 180 -1.02 -5.26 27.53
CA ASP A 180 -1.98 -6.07 28.32
C ASP A 180 -3.42 -5.51 28.33
N LEU A 181 -3.61 -4.19 28.22
CA LEU A 181 -4.93 -3.55 28.24
C LEU A 181 -5.65 -3.55 26.88
N HIS A 182 -4.90 -3.65 25.77
CA HIS A 182 -5.46 -3.63 24.40
C HIS A 182 -5.83 -5.03 23.86
N TYR A 183 -5.26 -6.11 24.43
CA TYR A 183 -5.44 -7.48 23.94
C TYR A 183 -6.90 -7.94 23.95
N GLU A 184 -7.61 -7.78 25.08
CA GLU A 184 -9.01 -8.20 25.25
C GLU A 184 -10.00 -7.40 24.37
N SER A 185 -9.77 -6.09 24.25
CA SER A 185 -10.62 -5.20 23.44
C SER A 185 -10.42 -5.41 21.94
N MET A 186 -9.17 -5.59 21.50
CA MET A 186 -8.82 -5.93 20.11
C MET A 186 -9.42 -7.25 19.68
N ASN A 187 -9.23 -8.29 20.50
CA ASN A 187 -9.65 -9.64 20.17
C ASN A 187 -11.18 -9.70 19.99
N THR A 188 -11.93 -9.04 20.87
CA THR A 188 -13.40 -9.01 20.79
C THR A 188 -13.90 -8.25 19.56
N CYS A 189 -13.35 -7.06 19.27
CA CYS A 189 -13.78 -6.27 18.11
C CYS A 189 -13.36 -6.89 16.77
N LEU A 190 -12.17 -7.52 16.68
CA LEU A 190 -11.71 -8.19 15.46
C LEU A 190 -12.49 -9.49 15.19
N TRP A 191 -12.88 -10.22 16.24
CA TRP A 191 -13.65 -11.45 16.11
C TRP A 191 -15.01 -11.24 15.45
N PHE A 192 -15.75 -10.19 15.82
CA PHE A 192 -17.06 -9.88 15.21
C PHE A 192 -16.98 -9.35 13.77
N LEU A 193 -15.81 -8.88 13.33
CA LEU A 193 -15.65 -8.20 12.04
C LEU A 193 -15.17 -9.12 10.92
N PHE A 194 -14.45 -10.19 11.26
CA PHE A 194 -13.86 -11.10 10.28
C PHE A 194 -14.35 -12.56 10.38
N SER A 195 -15.07 -12.92 11.45
CA SER A 195 -15.72 -14.22 11.60
C SER A 195 -16.97 -14.24 10.71
N ILE A 196 -16.94 -14.90 9.55
CA ILE A 196 -17.40 -16.29 9.41
C ILE A 196 -16.62 -17.05 8.30
N LEU A 197 -15.70 -16.39 7.57
CA LEU A 197 -15.05 -16.96 6.38
C LEU A 197 -13.51 -17.08 6.46
N LEU A 198 -12.86 -16.58 7.51
CA LEU A 198 -11.41 -16.70 7.65
C LEU A 198 -10.99 -18.15 7.88
N GLN A 199 -10.12 -18.66 7.00
CA GLN A 199 -9.49 -19.97 7.16
C GLN A 199 -8.35 -19.90 8.18
N HIS A 200 -7.62 -18.79 8.18
CA HIS A 200 -6.45 -18.58 9.03
C HIS A 200 -6.41 -17.14 9.53
N TRP A 201 -6.17 -16.98 10.83
CA TRP A 201 -5.98 -15.67 11.45
C TRP A 201 -4.81 -15.72 12.43
N LYS A 202 -4.06 -14.62 12.53
CA LYS A 202 -2.94 -14.47 13.45
C LYS A 202 -2.84 -13.03 13.95
N LEU A 203 -2.74 -12.87 15.27
CA LEU A 203 -2.37 -11.62 15.92
C LEU A 203 -0.96 -11.79 16.51
N SER A 204 -0.02 -10.97 16.04
CA SER A 204 1.39 -11.00 16.44
C SER A 204 1.73 -9.72 17.21
N TYR A 205 2.53 -9.84 18.26
CA TYR A 205 3.12 -8.69 18.95
C TYR A 205 4.63 -8.70 18.73
N CYS A 206 5.17 -7.59 18.24
CA CYS A 206 6.60 -7.42 17.99
C CYS A 206 7.17 -6.39 18.96
N THR A 207 8.33 -6.70 19.54
CA THR A 207 9.09 -5.81 20.42
C THR A 207 10.13 -5.04 19.65
#